data_AF-A0A969JXB5-F1
#
_entry.id   AF-A0A969JXB5-F1
#
_cell.length_a   1.000
_cell.length_b   1.000
_cell.length_c   1.000
_cell.angle_alpha   90.00
_cell.angle_beta   90.00
_cell.angle_gamma   90.00
#
_symmetry.space_group_name_H-M   'P 1'
#
loop_
_entity.id
_entity.type
_entity.pdbx_description
1 polymer ?
#
loop_
_entity_poly.entity_id
_entity_poly.type
_entity_poly.pdbx_seq_one_letter_code
_entity_poly.pdbx_strand_id
1 'polypeptide(L)'
;MKQGALLDDERWQSYVQAIGDRLIAVSSAPSEKIIFYVVDSPQVNAGALPGYVFVYRGLLTFVESEDQLASVIGHEIGHVIAHHYEERRSTMVMGKVVGFVSAVLTASGS
;
A
#
# COMPACT_ATOMS: atom_id res chain seq x y z
N MET A 1 0.33 33.26 9.52
CA MET A 1 -0.60 32.33 8.84
C MET A 1 -0.04 32.05 7.46
N LYS A 2 0.31 30.80 7.16
CA LYS A 2 0.97 30.37 5.90
C LYS A 2 -0.08 29.97 4.85
N GLN A 3 -0.82 30.92 4.30
CA GLN A 3 -1.85 30.60 3.29
C GLN A 3 -1.25 29.99 2.01
N GLY A 4 -0.04 30.39 1.62
CA GLY A 4 0.66 29.79 0.48
C GLY A 4 1.15 28.35 0.71
N ALA A 5 1.62 28.02 1.92
CA ALA A 5 2.09 26.66 2.21
C ALA A 5 0.95 25.63 2.16
N LEU A 6 -0.25 26.00 2.64
CA LEU A 6 -1.43 25.14 2.58
C LEU A 6 -1.88 24.88 1.14
N LEU A 7 -1.80 25.87 0.25
CA LEU A 7 -2.14 25.72 -1.17
C LEU A 7 -1.11 24.85 -1.92
N ASP A 8 0.18 24.98 -1.59
CA ASP A 8 1.22 24.11 -2.14
C ASP A 8 1.03 22.66 -1.66
N ASP A 9 0.70 22.46 -0.39
CA ASP A 9 0.38 21.14 0.17
C ASP A 9 -0.82 20.50 -0.56
N GLU A 10 -1.90 21.25 -0.81
CA GLU A 10 -3.06 20.78 -1.57
C GLU A 10 -2.71 20.42 -3.02
N ARG A 11 -1.85 21.22 -3.66
CA ARG A 11 -1.39 20.96 -5.04
C ARG A 11 -0.54 19.70 -5.11
N TRP A 12 0.42 19.54 -4.20
CA TRP A 12 1.24 18.34 -4.15
C TRP A 12 0.43 17.10 -3.84
N GLN A 13 -0.50 17.21 -2.89
CA GLN A 13 -1.42 16.13 -2.55
C GLN A 13 -2.27 15.71 -3.75
N SER A 14 -2.83 16.66 -4.49
CA SER A 14 -3.63 16.38 -5.69
C SER A 14 -2.80 15.75 -6.80
N TYR A 15 -1.55 16.21 -6.97
CA TYR A 15 -0.63 15.68 -7.97
C TYR A 15 -0.23 14.24 -7.70
N VAL A 16 0.17 13.93 -6.46
CA VAL A 16 0.50 12.56 -6.04
C VAL A 16 -0.72 11.65 -6.15
N GLN A 17 -1.90 12.12 -5.75
CA GLN A 17 -3.16 11.38 -5.91
C GLN A 17 -3.42 11.04 -7.38
N ALA A 18 -3.26 12.00 -8.29
CA ALA A 18 -3.49 11.77 -9.72
C ALA A 18 -2.55 10.72 -10.33
N ILE A 19 -1.28 10.72 -9.94
CA ILE A 19 -0.32 9.68 -10.36
C ILE A 19 -0.72 8.33 -9.77
N GLY A 20 -1.01 8.31 -8.47
CA GLY A 20 -1.45 7.12 -7.74
C GLY A 20 -2.68 6.47 -8.38
N ASP A 21 -3.70 7.27 -8.72
CA ASP A 21 -4.92 6.80 -9.37
C ASP A 21 -4.64 6.18 -10.75
N ARG A 22 -3.77 6.81 -11.54
CA ARG A 22 -3.33 6.25 -12.84
C ARG A 22 -2.62 4.91 -12.68
N LEU A 23 -1.74 4.79 -11.69
CA LEU A 23 -1.01 3.55 -11.41
C LEU A 23 -1.95 2.45 -10.89
N ILE A 24 -2.86 2.78 -9.98
CA ILE A 24 -3.85 1.83 -9.46
C ILE A 24 -4.72 1.28 -10.59
N ALA A 25 -5.17 2.14 -11.52
CA ALA A 25 -6.06 1.76 -12.61
C ALA A 25 -5.49 0.69 -13.55
N VAL A 26 -4.16 0.53 -13.58
CA VAL A 26 -3.45 -0.48 -14.38
C VAL A 26 -2.78 -1.57 -13.53
N SER A 27 -3.02 -1.57 -12.22
CA SER A 27 -2.41 -2.51 -11.27
C SER A 27 -3.35 -3.66 -10.92
N SER A 28 -2.82 -4.67 -10.23
CA SER A 28 -3.59 -5.74 -9.59
C SER A 28 -4.05 -5.37 -8.16
N ALA A 29 -4.03 -4.08 -7.80
CA ALA A 29 -4.40 -3.64 -6.48
C ALA A 29 -5.82 -4.15 -6.12
N PRO A 30 -6.01 -4.73 -4.92
CA PRO A 30 -7.33 -5.11 -4.45
C PRO A 30 -8.26 -3.89 -4.43
N SER A 31 -9.58 -4.11 -4.35
CA SER A 31 -10.60 -3.04 -4.26
C SER A 31 -10.47 -2.12 -3.04
N GLU A 32 -9.42 -2.26 -2.23
CA GLU A 32 -9.07 -1.32 -1.17
C GLU A 32 -8.50 -0.06 -1.79
N LYS A 33 -9.10 1.08 -1.46
CA LYS A 33 -8.56 2.37 -1.84
C LYS A 33 -7.24 2.57 -1.09
N ILE A 34 -6.13 2.49 -1.81
CA ILE A 34 -4.84 2.98 -1.33
C ILE A 34 -4.97 4.49 -1.15
N ILE A 35 -4.63 4.98 0.04
CA ILE A 35 -4.65 6.41 0.35
C ILE A 35 -3.24 6.96 0.23
N PHE A 36 -3.08 8.02 -0.56
CA PHE A 36 -1.81 8.72 -0.72
C PHE A 36 -1.76 9.92 0.23
N TYR A 37 -0.62 10.13 0.88
CA TYR A 37 -0.38 11.29 1.73
C TYR A 37 0.96 11.94 1.42
N VAL A 38 0.94 13.26 1.23
CA VAL A 38 2.16 14.05 1.15
C VAL A 38 2.56 14.50 2.55
N VAL A 39 3.81 14.20 2.92
CA VAL A 39 4.40 14.58 4.21
C VAL A 39 5.25 15.83 4.02
N ASP A 40 4.94 16.91 4.77
CA ASP A 40 5.77 18.11 4.79
C ASP A 40 7.08 17.87 5.55
N SER A 41 8.05 17.30 4.84
CA SER A 41 9.39 17.03 5.33
C SER A 41 10.39 17.10 4.16
N PRO A 42 11.58 17.70 4.37
CA PRO A 42 12.60 17.84 3.33
C PRO A 42 13.34 16.53 3.02
N GLN A 43 13.04 15.44 3.73
CA GLN A 43 13.66 14.15 3.47
C GLN A 43 13.27 13.62 2.09
N VAL A 44 14.23 13.04 1.37
CA VAL A 44 14.00 12.34 0.10
C VAL A 44 13.57 10.92 0.43
N ASN A 45 12.27 10.71 0.64
CA ASN A 45 11.74 9.42 1.04
C ASN A 45 10.30 9.18 0.54
N ALA A 46 9.93 7.90 0.48
CA ALA A 46 8.57 7.41 0.32
C ALA A 46 8.43 6.08 1.07
N GLY A 47 7.21 5.67 1.37
CA GLY A 47 7.00 4.41 2.07
C GLY A 47 5.55 3.96 2.05
N ALA A 48 5.35 2.68 2.33
CA ALA A 48 4.04 2.06 2.40
C ALA A 48 3.72 1.49 3.80
N LEU A 49 2.45 1.55 4.16
CA LEU A 49 1.81 0.76 5.22
C LEU A 49 0.59 0.05 4.61
N PRO A 50 -0.01 -0.96 5.28
CA PRO A 50 -1.24 -1.57 4.78
C PRO A 50 -2.32 -0.52 4.48
N GLY A 51 -2.63 -0.32 3.19
CA GLY A 51 -3.60 0.65 2.69
C GLY A 51 -3.11 2.09 2.49
N TYR A 52 -1.85 2.41 2.79
CA TYR A 52 -1.34 3.79 2.73
C TYR A 52 0.00 3.89 1.99
N VAL A 53 0.15 4.96 1.21
CA VAL A 53 1.42 5.36 0.60
C VAL A 53 1.74 6.79 1.03
N PHE A 54 2.95 6.99 1.56
CA PHE A 54 3.46 8.28 2.00
C PHE A 54 4.54 8.76 1.05
N VAL A 55 4.46 10.02 0.63
CA VAL A 55 5.44 10.67 -0.25
C VAL A 55 5.95 11.93 0.45
N TYR A 56 7.26 12.04 0.64
CA TYR A 56 7.83 13.20 1.34
C TYR A 56 8.05 14.35 0.36
N ARG A 57 7.82 15.59 0.79
CA ARG A 57 8.03 16.78 -0.05
C ARG A 57 9.45 16.86 -0.61
N GLY A 58 10.45 16.43 0.16
CA GLY A 58 11.83 16.33 -0.32
C GLY A 58 12.00 15.45 -1.56
N LEU A 59 11.25 14.34 -1.65
CA LEU A 59 11.25 13.47 -2.83
C LEU A 59 10.64 14.18 -4.05
N LEU A 60 9.54 14.91 -3.86
CA LEU A 60 8.87 15.66 -4.94
C LEU A 60 9.78 16.75 -5.55
N THR A 61 10.67 17.32 -4.74
CA THR A 61 11.66 18.31 -5.21
C THR A 61 12.94 17.67 -5.74
N PHE A 62 13.19 16.39 -5.46
CA PHE A 62 14.41 15.68 -5.84
C PHE A 62 14.29 14.99 -7.20
N VAL A 63 13.12 14.42 -7.50
CA VAL A 63 12.87 13.76 -8.79
C VAL A 63 12.87 14.77 -9.95
N GLU A 64 13.43 14.36 -11.08
CA GLU A 64 13.57 15.22 -12.26
C GLU A 64 12.44 15.05 -13.27
N SER A 65 11.63 13.99 -13.13
CA SER A 65 10.50 13.70 -14.01
C SER A 65 9.34 13.03 -13.29
N GLU A 66 8.14 13.14 -13.89
CA GLU A 66 6.96 12.41 -13.41
C GLU A 66 7.19 10.89 -13.45
N ASP A 67 7.90 10.37 -14.45
CA ASP A 67 8.20 8.94 -14.58
C ASP A 67 9.02 8.40 -13.41
N GLN A 68 10.01 9.19 -12.93
CA GLN A 68 10.81 8.81 -11.76
C GLN A 68 9.93 8.77 -10.50
N LEU A 69 9.06 9.76 -10.32
CA LEU A 69 8.12 9.78 -9.20
C LEU A 69 7.12 8.62 -9.28
N ALA A 70 6.56 8.35 -10.46
CA ALA A 70 5.64 7.26 -10.71
C ALA A 70 6.30 5.90 -10.47
N SER A 71 7.59 5.74 -10.80
CA SER A 71 8.34 4.53 -10.49
C SER A 71 8.46 4.29 -8.98
N VAL A 72 8.72 5.34 -8.19
CA VAL A 72 8.80 5.22 -6.72
C VAL A 72 7.42 4.91 -6.13
N ILE A 73 6.37 5.64 -6.55
CA ILE A 73 5.01 5.38 -6.08
C ILE A 73 4.55 3.96 -6.46
N GLY A 74 4.87 3.50 -7.67
CA GLY A 74 4.58 2.15 -8.13
C GLY A 74 5.28 1.07 -7.31
N HIS A 75 6.52 1.31 -6.90
CA HIS A 75 7.25 0.42 -5.97
C HIS A 75 6.51 0.29 -4.63
N GLU A 76 6.08 1.41 -4.05
CA GLU A 76 5.35 1.42 -2.78
C GLU A 76 3.97 0.76 -2.88
N ILE A 77 3.23 0.98 -3.98
CA ILE A 77 1.98 0.25 -4.26
C ILE A 77 2.23 -1.27 -4.28
N GLY A 78 3.35 -1.71 -4.85
CA GLY A 78 3.77 -3.11 -4.84
C GLY A 78 3.91 -3.68 -3.42
N HIS A 79 4.49 -2.94 -2.48
CA HIS A 79 4.57 -3.34 -1.07
C HIS A 79 3.19 -3.46 -0.42
N VAL A 80 2.29 -2.50 -0.66
CA VAL A 80 0.90 -2.58 -0.16
C VAL A 80 0.20 -3.85 -0.65
N ILE A 81 0.33 -4.14 -1.94
CA ILE A 81 -0.26 -5.33 -2.57
C ILE A 81 0.32 -6.61 -1.95
N ALA A 82 1.64 -6.68 -1.76
CA ALA A 82 2.31 -7.85 -1.20
C ALA A 82 1.81 -8.16 0.23
N HIS A 83 1.74 -7.14 1.10
CA HIS A 83 1.22 -7.30 2.46
C HIS A 83 -0.21 -7.84 2.47
N HIS A 84 -1.07 -7.35 1.57
CA HIS A 84 -2.44 -7.83 1.45
C HIS A 84 -2.53 -9.33 1.12
N TYR A 85 -1.65 -9.84 0.27
CA TYR A 85 -1.60 -11.27 -0.05
C TYR A 85 -1.11 -12.12 1.12
N GLU A 86 -0.18 -11.61 1.93
CA GLU A 86 0.30 -12.28 3.14
C GLU A 86 -0.80 -12.39 4.20
N GLU A 87 -1.55 -11.32 4.44
CA GLU A 87 -2.69 -11.31 5.36
C GLU A 87 -3.81 -12.28 4.93
N ARG A 88 -4.07 -12.38 3.62
CA ARG A 88 -5.01 -13.38 3.08
C ARG A 88 -4.51 -14.81 3.21
N ARG A 89 -3.20 -15.04 3.15
CA ARG A 89 -2.62 -16.38 3.37
C ARG A 89 -2.65 -16.80 4.83
N SER A 90 -2.36 -15.90 5.77
CA SER A 90 -2.40 -16.22 7.20
C SER A 90 -3.82 -16.61 7.67
N THR A 91 -4.84 -15.94 7.14
CA THR A 91 -6.25 -16.30 7.39
C THR A 91 -6.66 -17.64 6.78
N MET A 92 -6.09 -18.04 5.63
CA MET A 92 -6.37 -19.33 5.00
C MET A 92 -5.75 -20.54 5.74
N VAL A 93 -4.64 -20.35 6.46
CA VAL A 93 -4.00 -21.42 7.25
C VAL A 93 -4.86 -21.80 8.47
N MET A 94 -5.68 -20.90 9.00
CA MET A 94 -6.54 -21.19 10.16
C MET A 94 -7.72 -22.14 9.84
N GLY A 95 -8.11 -22.28 8.57
CA GLY A 95 -9.24 -23.12 8.15
C GLY A 95 -8.95 -24.62 8.00
N LYS A 96 -7.70 -25.08 8.17
CA LYS A 96 -7.29 -26.48 7.88
C LYS A 96 -7.01 -27.37 9.10
N VAL A 97 -7.39 -26.98 10.33
CA VAL A 97 -7.15 -27.82 11.53
C VAL A 97 -8.36 -28.68 11.97
N VAL A 98 -9.55 -28.50 11.39
CA VAL A 98 -10.76 -29.26 11.82
C VAL A 98 -10.84 -30.70 11.25
N GLY A 99 -9.89 -31.12 10.40
CA GLY A 99 -10.00 -32.37 9.64
C GLY A 99 -9.26 -33.60 10.17
N PHE A 100 -8.47 -33.52 11.24
CA PHE A 100 -7.61 -34.65 11.68
C PHE A 100 -8.05 -35.37 12.96
N VAL A 101 -8.99 -34.84 13.74
CA VAL A 101 -9.35 -35.45 15.03
C VAL A 101 -10.41 -36.57 14.90
N SER A 102 -11.20 -36.62 13.82
CA SER A 102 -12.21 -37.69 13.67
C SER A 102 -11.66 -39.05 13.24
N ALA A 103 -10.39 -39.16 12.82
CA ALA A 103 -9.82 -40.42 12.34
C ALA A 103 -9.31 -41.35 13.45
N VAL A 104 -9.16 -40.86 14.69
CA VAL A 104 -8.56 -41.65 15.79
C VAL A 104 -9.59 -42.35 16.68
N LEU A 105 -10.87 -41.95 16.66
CA LEU A 105 -11.88 -42.52 17.58
C LEU A 105 -12.66 -43.73 17.03
N THR A 106 -12.53 -44.09 15.74
CA THR A 106 -13.29 -45.22 15.15
C THR A 106 -12.48 -46.52 15.05
N ALA A 107 -11.18 -46.52 15.38
CA ALA A 107 -10.33 -47.71 15.24
C ALA A 107 -10.14 -48.55 16.52
N SER A 108 -10.83 -48.23 17.62
CA SER A 108 -10.71 -48.99 18.89
C SER A 108 -12.06 -49.54 19.38
N GLY A 109 -12.82 -50.12 18.45
CA GLY A 109 -14.13 -50.72 18.73
C GLY A 109 -14.39 -51.93 17.85
N SER A 110 -13.57 -52.97 18.01
CA SER A 110 -13.87 -54.35 17.58
C SER A 110 -12.93 -55.31 18.29
#